data_AF-A0A5B8U4G3-F1
#
_entry.id   AF-A0A5B8U4G3-F1
#
_cell.length_a   1.000
_cell.length_b   1.000
_cell.length_c   1.000
_cell.angle_alpha   90.00
_cell.angle_beta   90.00
_cell.angle_gamma   90.00
#
_symmetry.space_group_name_H-M   'P 1'
#
loop_
_entity.id
_entity.type
_entity.pdbx_description
1 polymer ?
#
loop_
_entity_poly.entity_id
_entity_poly.type
_entity_poly.pdbx_seq_one_letter_code
_entity_poly.pdbx_strand_id
1 'polypeptide(L)'
;MPRSRAQEGQATVELLGLLPVLALVALALWQAVLAGQAAWLAGGAAREAARARALGADPEPAARRALPADLRRGLRVTRDGGDGVRVRVTVPVVVGHRGALGSVGARARMEPQA
;
A
#
# COMPACT_ATOMS: atom_id res chain seq x y z
N MET A 1 9.59 14.42 56.09
CA MET A 1 10.23 13.75 54.93
C MET A 1 9.45 14.07 53.66
N PRO A 2 9.96 14.90 52.73
CA PRO A 2 9.25 15.19 51.48
C PRO A 2 9.78 14.26 50.38
N ARG A 3 9.03 13.20 50.04
CA ARG A 3 9.36 12.27 48.93
C ARG A 3 8.32 12.23 47.80
N SER A 4 7.21 12.95 47.92
CA SER A 4 6.09 12.87 46.98
C SER A 4 6.39 13.55 45.63
N ARG A 5 6.98 14.75 45.62
CA ARG A 5 7.24 15.49 44.35
C ARG A 5 8.26 14.83 43.41
N ALA A 6 9.23 14.10 43.96
CA ALA A 6 10.26 13.43 43.14
C ALA A 6 9.68 12.20 42.40
N GLN A 7 8.73 11.50 43.01
CA GLN A 7 8.07 10.32 42.43
C GLN A 7 7.07 10.72 41.32
N GLU A 8 6.33 11.83 41.48
CA GLU A 8 5.42 12.35 40.45
C GLU A 8 6.16 12.84 39.19
N GLY A 9 7.32 13.49 39.35
CA GLY A 9 8.17 13.91 38.24
C GLY A 9 8.80 12.74 37.48
N GLN A 10 9.20 11.69 38.20
CA GLN A 10 9.78 10.47 37.61
C GLN A 10 8.76 9.71 36.76
N ALA A 11 7.52 9.56 37.23
CA ALA A 11 6.45 8.91 36.48
C ALA A 11 6.13 9.66 35.16
N THR A 12 6.20 10.99 35.18
CA THR A 12 5.95 11.82 33.99
C THR A 12 7.07 11.65 32.95
N VAL A 13 8.33 11.62 33.39
CA VAL A 13 9.49 11.42 32.51
C VAL A 13 9.51 10.01 31.90
N GLU A 14 9.08 9.00 32.64
CA GLU A 14 8.95 7.62 32.15
C GLU A 14 7.89 7.51 31.04
N LEU A 15 6.74 8.19 31.20
CA LEU A 15 5.71 8.27 30.17
C LEU A 15 6.20 9.02 28.91
N LEU A 16 6.92 10.13 29.08
CA LEU A 16 7.56 10.84 27.97
C LEU A 16 8.58 9.96 27.24
N GLY A 17 9.28 9.09 27.96
CA GLY A 17 10.18 8.07 27.39
C GLY A 17 9.47 7.04 26.49
N LEU A 18 8.17 6.80 26.68
CA LEU A 18 7.38 5.91 25.83
C LEU A 18 6.87 6.56 24.53
N LEU A 19 6.80 7.90 24.46
CA LEU A 19 6.35 8.61 23.26
C LEU A 19 7.08 8.20 21.97
N PRO A 20 8.42 8.05 21.90
CA PRO A 20 9.08 7.60 20.68
C PRO A 20 8.64 6.19 20.25
N VAL A 21 8.41 5.29 21.22
CA VAL A 21 7.92 3.93 20.93
C VAL A 21 6.51 3.98 20.37
N LEU A 22 5.61 4.76 21.00
CA LEU A 22 4.25 4.95 20.52
C LEU A 22 4.21 5.59 19.12
N ALA A 23 5.10 6.55 18.85
CA ALA A 23 5.22 7.16 17.53
C ALA A 23 5.65 6.13 16.47
N LEU A 24 6.63 5.27 16.78
CA LEU A 24 7.05 4.20 15.88
C LEU A 24 5.93 3.20 15.60
N VAL A 25 5.15 2.81 16.62
CA VAL A 25 3.99 1.93 16.46
C VAL A 25 2.92 2.60 15.59
N ALA A 26 2.60 3.86 15.84
CA ALA A 26 1.64 4.62 15.05
C ALA A 26 2.09 4.73 13.58
N LEU A 27 3.38 4.99 13.32
CA LEU A 27 3.95 5.00 11.98
C LEU A 27 3.84 3.64 11.29
N ALA A 28 4.10 2.53 12.01
CA ALA A 28 3.98 1.18 11.48
C ALA A 28 2.53 0.83 11.11
N LEU A 29 1.57 1.16 11.98
CA LEU A 29 0.14 0.99 11.70
C LEU A 29 -0.30 1.81 10.50
N TRP A 30 0.17 3.06 10.42
CA TRP A 30 -0.11 3.93 9.28
C TRP A 30 0.49 3.38 7.98
N GLN A 31 1.70 2.82 8.02
CA GLN A 31 2.28 2.10 6.87
C GLN A 31 1.43 0.90 6.43
N ALA A 32 0.91 0.12 7.38
CA ALA A 32 0.03 -1.01 7.08
C ALA A 32 -1.26 -0.57 6.35
N VAL A 33 -1.86 0.55 6.78
CA VAL A 33 -3.04 1.13 6.12
C VAL A 33 -2.72 1.52 4.67
N LEU A 34 -1.60 2.21 4.42
CA LEU A 34 -1.19 2.59 3.08
C LEU A 34 -0.91 1.37 2.17
N ALA A 35 -0.30 0.32 2.72
CA ALA A 35 -0.09 -0.93 2.00
C ALA A 35 -1.41 -1.61 1.64
N GLY A 36 -2.37 -1.66 2.57
CA GLY A 36 -3.72 -2.18 2.33
C GLY A 36 -4.47 -1.40 1.25
N GLN A 37 -4.41 -0.07 1.29
CA GLN A 37 -5.01 0.78 0.26
C GLN A 37 -4.40 0.54 -1.13
N ALA A 38 -3.06 0.44 -1.21
CA ALA A 38 -2.38 0.12 -2.47
C ALA A 38 -2.77 -1.27 -3.00
N ALA A 39 -2.91 -2.26 -2.13
CA ALA A 39 -3.38 -3.61 -2.48
C ALA A 39 -4.79 -3.58 -3.07
N TRP A 40 -5.70 -2.84 -2.42
CA TRP A 40 -7.08 -2.71 -2.86
C TRP A 40 -7.19 -2.05 -4.23
N LEU A 41 -6.44 -0.95 -4.44
CA LEU A 41 -6.37 -0.25 -5.72
C LEU A 41 -5.75 -1.13 -6.83
N ALA A 42 -4.70 -1.90 -6.54
CA ALA A 42 -4.11 -2.84 -7.49
C ALA A 42 -5.10 -3.94 -7.90
N GLY A 43 -5.94 -4.41 -6.98
CA GLY A 43 -7.01 -5.36 -7.27
C GLY A 43 -8.08 -4.77 -8.21
N GLY A 44 -8.49 -3.52 -7.99
CA GLY A 44 -9.35 -2.78 -8.92
C GLY A 44 -8.73 -2.66 -10.32
N ALA A 45 -7.47 -2.22 -10.38
CA ALA A 45 -6.75 -2.07 -11.63
C ALA A 45 -6.57 -3.39 -12.39
N ALA A 46 -6.33 -4.51 -11.68
CA ALA A 46 -6.24 -5.83 -12.30
C ALA A 46 -7.55 -6.25 -12.97
N ARG A 47 -8.70 -5.97 -12.33
CA ARG A 47 -10.02 -6.27 -12.90
C ARG A 47 -10.32 -5.44 -14.15
N GLU A 48 -10.03 -4.15 -14.13
CA GLU A 48 -10.19 -3.29 -15.31
C GLU A 48 -9.26 -3.71 -16.46
N ALA A 49 -8.02 -4.09 -16.12
CA ALA A 49 -7.07 -4.60 -17.10
C ALA A 49 -7.52 -5.94 -17.72
N ALA A 50 -8.04 -6.85 -16.91
CA ALA A 50 -8.61 -8.13 -17.38
C ALA A 50 -9.82 -7.89 -18.29
N ARG A 51 -10.70 -6.95 -17.95
CA ARG A 51 -11.85 -6.56 -18.79
C ARG A 51 -11.39 -5.99 -20.13
N ALA A 52 -10.42 -5.08 -20.13
CA ALA A 52 -9.86 -4.54 -21.36
C ALA A 52 -9.27 -5.67 -22.24
N ARG A 53 -8.54 -6.60 -21.63
CA ARG A 53 -7.97 -7.75 -22.35
C ARG A 53 -9.04 -8.66 -22.96
N ALA A 54 -10.11 -8.95 -22.22
CA ALA A 54 -11.24 -9.76 -22.69
C ALA A 54 -11.97 -9.11 -23.88
N LEU A 55 -11.97 -7.78 -23.95
CA LEU A 55 -12.52 -7.01 -25.08
C LEU A 55 -11.52 -6.82 -26.23
N GLY A 56 -10.35 -7.49 -26.19
CA GLY A 56 -9.31 -7.37 -27.21
C GLY A 56 -8.49 -6.07 -27.15
N ALA A 57 -8.66 -5.24 -26.11
CA ALA A 57 -7.92 -4.01 -25.90
C ALA A 57 -6.63 -4.23 -25.08
N ASP A 58 -5.75 -3.23 -25.06
CA ASP A 58 -4.53 -3.28 -24.27
C ASP A 58 -4.83 -3.13 -22.76
N PRO A 59 -4.41 -4.09 -21.91
CA PRO A 59 -4.64 -4.03 -20.46
C PRO A 59 -3.87 -2.91 -19.73
N GLU A 60 -2.73 -2.44 -20.26
CA GLU A 60 -1.88 -1.50 -19.52
C GLU A 60 -2.50 -0.11 -19.33
N PRO A 61 -3.06 0.54 -20.38
CA PRO A 61 -3.78 1.81 -20.23
C PRO A 61 -4.98 1.71 -19.29
N ALA A 62 -5.71 0.59 -19.29
CA ALA A 62 -6.84 0.37 -18.41
C ALA A 62 -6.42 0.29 -16.94
N ALA A 63 -5.37 -0.51 -16.64
CA ALA A 63 -4.79 -0.58 -15.30
C ALA A 63 -4.28 0.79 -14.82
N ARG A 64 -3.61 1.55 -15.69
CA ARG A 64 -3.04 2.86 -15.36
C ARG A 64 -4.10 3.90 -15.04
N ARG A 65 -5.23 3.90 -15.75
CA ARG A 65 -6.36 4.81 -15.52
C ARG A 65 -7.07 4.52 -14.19
N ALA A 66 -7.15 3.25 -13.80
CA ALA A 66 -7.74 2.82 -12.53
C ALA A 66 -6.89 3.18 -11.29
N LEU A 67 -5.64 3.65 -11.46
CA LEU A 67 -4.74 4.00 -10.36
C LEU A 67 -4.54 5.51 -10.20
N PRO A 68 -4.35 6.01 -8.96
CA PRO A 68 -3.95 7.39 -8.70
C PRO A 68 -2.50 7.65 -9.17
N ALA A 69 -2.18 8.91 -9.45
CA ALA A 69 -0.91 9.33 -10.07
C ALA A 69 0.34 8.79 -9.37
N ASP A 70 0.34 8.73 -8.04
CA ASP A 70 1.49 8.29 -7.26
C ASP A 70 1.80 6.80 -7.42
N LEU A 71 0.77 5.96 -7.59
CA LEU A 71 0.95 4.51 -7.80
C LEU A 71 1.28 4.17 -9.27
N ARG A 72 0.99 5.07 -10.22
CA ARG A 72 1.30 4.86 -11.64
C ARG A 72 2.79 4.78 -11.93
N ARG A 73 3.63 5.44 -11.13
CA ARG A 73 5.10 5.44 -11.33
C ARG A 73 5.72 4.06 -11.08
N GLY A 74 5.13 3.27 -10.19
CA GLY A 74 5.57 1.90 -9.85
C GLY A 74 4.73 0.81 -10.50
N LEU A 75 3.83 1.15 -11.42
CA LEU A 75 2.93 0.20 -12.05
C LEU A 75 3.72 -0.75 -12.96
N ARG A 76 3.52 -2.06 -12.76
CA ARG A 76 3.89 -3.10 -13.71
C ARG A 76 2.67 -3.95 -14.04
N VAL A 77 2.35 -4.04 -15.32
CA VAL A 77 1.30 -4.91 -15.84
C VAL A 77 1.97 -6.06 -16.57
N THR A 78 1.72 -7.28 -16.12
CA THR A 78 2.22 -8.49 -16.78
C THR A 78 1.04 -9.34 -17.22
N ARG A 79 1.03 -9.72 -18.48
CA ARG A 79 0.10 -10.69 -19.04
C ARG A 79 0.61 -12.07 -18.62
N ASP A 80 -0.14 -12.79 -17.79
CA ASP A 80 0.15 -14.20 -17.52
C ASP A 80 -0.45 -15.03 -18.68
N GLY A 81 0.13 -16.19 -18.99
CA GLY A 81 -0.34 -17.03 -20.10
C GLY A 81 -1.86 -17.27 -20.08
N GLY A 82 -2.51 -17.11 -21.24
CA GLY A 82 -3.98 -17.07 -21.37
C GLY A 82 -4.56 -15.64 -21.27
N ASP A 83 -5.74 -15.50 -20.65
CA ASP A 83 -6.45 -14.22 -20.43
C ASP A 83 -6.20 -13.60 -19.03
N GLY A 84 -5.17 -14.06 -18.32
CA GLY A 84 -4.82 -13.57 -17.00
C GLY A 84 -4.03 -12.26 -17.05
N VAL A 85 -4.41 -11.27 -16.25
CA VAL A 85 -3.66 -10.03 -16.08
C VAL A 85 -3.24 -9.85 -14.63
N ARG A 86 -1.97 -9.55 -14.43
CA ARG A 86 -1.40 -9.20 -13.14
C ARG A 86 -1.00 -7.74 -13.13
N VAL A 87 -1.38 -7.06 -12.05
CA VAL A 87 -1.01 -5.68 -11.77
C VAL A 87 -0.20 -5.64 -10.49
N ARG A 88 0.97 -5.03 -10.55
CA ARG A 88 1.83 -4.77 -9.39
C ARG A 88 2.05 -3.26 -9.26
N VAL A 89 1.95 -2.74 -8.05
CA VAL A 89 2.19 -1.33 -7.70
C VAL A 89 3.17 -1.24 -6.54
N THR A 90 3.91 -0.14 -6.48
CA THR A 90 4.86 0.14 -5.39
C THR A 90 4.16 0.87 -4.26
N VAL A 91 4.36 0.42 -3.01
CA VAL A 91 3.76 1.07 -1.83
C VAL A 91 4.61 2.29 -1.44
N PRO A 92 4.01 3.49 -1.34
CA PRO A 92 4.72 4.69 -0.92
C PRO A 92 5.05 4.65 0.57
N VAL A 93 6.20 5.19 0.94
CA VAL A 93 6.75 5.15 2.31
C VAL A 93 6.54 6.48 3.01
N VAL A 94 6.19 6.45 4.30
CA VAL A 94 5.96 7.68 5.09
C VAL A 94 7.25 8.30 5.59
N VAL A 95 8.28 7.49 5.87
CA VAL A 95 9.61 7.98 6.25
C VAL A 95 10.54 7.86 5.05
N GLY A 96 10.65 8.95 4.29
CA GLY A 96 11.50 9.01 3.09
C GLY A 96 10.67 9.10 1.81
N HIS A 97 10.43 10.34 1.39
CA HIS A 97 9.90 10.82 0.11
C HIS A 97 10.52 10.20 -1.18
N ARG A 98 11.51 9.30 -1.06
CA ARG A 98 12.22 8.65 -2.18
C ARG A 98 12.44 7.14 -2.01
N GLY A 99 12.05 6.54 -0.89
CA GLY A 99 12.20 5.10 -0.64
C GLY A 99 10.91 4.35 -0.97
N ALA A 100 11.03 3.16 -1.57
CA ALA A 100 9.95 2.20 -1.70
C ALA A 100 10.23 1.03 -0.75
N LEU A 101 9.37 0.80 0.24
CA LEU A 101 9.54 -0.29 1.21
C LEU A 101 9.12 -1.65 0.63
N GLY A 102 8.32 -1.66 -0.46
CA GLY A 102 7.86 -2.90 -1.07
C GLY A 102 6.89 -2.68 -2.23
N SER A 103 6.57 -3.77 -2.93
CA SER A 103 5.57 -3.79 -4.00
C SER A 103 4.44 -4.75 -3.64
N VAL A 104 3.20 -4.35 -3.86
CA VAL A 104 2.03 -5.22 -3.72
C VAL A 104 1.49 -5.51 -5.12
N GLY A 105 1.03 -6.74 -5.36
CA GLY A 105 0.42 -7.10 -6.63
C GLY A 105 -0.85 -7.93 -6.47
N ALA A 106 -1.78 -7.74 -7.39
CA ALA A 106 -3.02 -8.49 -7.53
C ALA A 106 -3.08 -9.14 -8.92
N ARG A 107 -3.80 -10.26 -9.02
CA ARG A 107 -4.07 -10.95 -10.29
C ARG A 107 -5.57 -11.03 -10.50
N ALA A 108 -6.01 -10.90 -11.73
CA ALA A 108 -7.38 -11.16 -12.14
C ALA A 108 -7.38 -11.92 -13.47
N ARG A 109 -8.37 -12.79 -13.66
CA ARG A 109 -8.65 -13.49 -14.91
C ARG A 109 -10.14 -13.36 -15.21
N MET A 110 -10.48 -13.15 -16.46
CA MET A 110 -11.88 -13.15 -16.91
C MET A 110 -12.03 -14.33 -17.88
N GLU A 111 -12.92 -15.27 -17.56
CA GLU A 111 -13.24 -16.38 -18.47
C GLU A 111 -14.09 -15.83 -19.62
N PRO A 112 -13.76 -16.13 -20.89
CA PRO A 112 -14.57 -15.71 -22.02
C PRO A 112 -15.94 -16.38 -21.94
N GLN A 113 -17.00 -15.59 -21.77
CA GLN A 113 -18.37 -16.07 -21.95
C GLN A 113 -18.66 -16.08 -23.45
N ALA A 114 -18.46 -17.26 -24.05
CA ALA A 114 -18.90 -17.59 -25.41
C ALA A 114 -20.38 -17.99 -25.42
#